data_AF-A0A950P589-F1
#
_entry.id   AF-A0A950P589-F1
#
_cell.length_a   1.000
_cell.length_b   1.000
_cell.length_c   1.000
_cell.angle_alpha   90.00
_cell.angle_beta   90.00
_cell.angle_gamma   90.00
#
_symmetry.space_group_name_H-M   'P 1'
#
loop_
_entity.id
_entity.type
_entity.pdbx_description
1 polymer ?
#
loop_
_entity_poly.entity_id
_entity_poly.type
_entity_poly.pdbx_seq_one_letter_code
_entity_poly.pdbx_strand_id
1 'polypeptide(L)'
;GIVDVILLDSDDETDCTWAMAWAGKLLESAYVVDLAWLRSTPWRERLAASFDMPGRLAALGELDAVTVRHRVGSRASAMLLVGWLASRLHWDVTSLSAMNGAGLRGAATAAGGEVEVRLESSDQDVPGLAGVTVSWGGEHSLSLDRGRGGLRARERSGAGERAWQILGASRGEGGILGEGVRQALLRDPTYGPALQQARNLCP
;
A
#
# COMPACT_ATOMS: atom_id res chain seq x y z
N GLY A 1 -32.84 5.76 -6.16
CA GLY A 1 -32.38 6.38 -4.92
C GLY A 1 -30.89 6.59 -5.06
N ILE A 2 -30.44 7.83 -4.97
CA ILE A 2 -29.02 8.17 -5.17
C ILE A 2 -28.30 7.84 -3.86
N VAL A 3 -27.43 6.84 -3.89
CA VAL A 3 -26.44 6.64 -2.84
C VAL A 3 -25.24 7.50 -3.22
N ASP A 4 -24.98 8.57 -2.48
CA ASP A 4 -23.87 9.49 -2.79
C ASP A 4 -22.51 8.89 -2.41
N VAL A 5 -22.48 8.04 -1.38
CA VAL A 5 -21.27 7.42 -0.82
C VAL A 5 -21.53 5.96 -0.44
N ILE A 6 -20.63 5.07 -0.84
CA ILE A 6 -20.62 3.65 -0.46
C ILE A 6 -19.39 3.40 0.41
N LEU A 7 -19.62 2.88 1.62
CA LEU A 7 -18.57 2.39 2.49
C LEU A 7 -18.42 0.88 2.29
N LEU A 8 -17.20 0.42 2.03
CA LEU A 8 -16.88 -1.01 1.93
C LEU A 8 -15.58 -1.30 2.68
N ASP A 9 -15.31 -2.57 2.91
CA ASP A 9 -14.01 -3.05 3.35
C ASP A 9 -13.53 -4.14 2.40
N SER A 10 -12.56 -3.82 1.54
CA SER A 10 -12.03 -4.80 0.59
C SER A 10 -11.25 -5.94 1.27
N ASP A 11 -10.85 -5.81 2.54
CA ASP A 11 -10.21 -6.89 3.29
C ASP A 11 -11.22 -7.91 3.87
N ASP A 12 -12.52 -7.59 3.91
CA ASP A 12 -13.56 -8.56 4.36
C ASP A 12 -13.77 -9.69 3.32
N GLU A 13 -13.28 -9.49 2.10
CA GLU A 13 -13.39 -10.42 1.00
C GLU A 13 -12.13 -11.26 0.82
N THR A 14 -12.32 -12.58 0.83
CA THR A 14 -11.19 -13.52 0.71
C THR A 14 -10.64 -13.60 -0.72
N ASP A 15 -11.48 -13.36 -1.71
CA ASP A 15 -11.11 -13.24 -3.11
C ASP A 15 -10.77 -11.79 -3.43
N CYS A 16 -9.48 -11.48 -3.49
CA CYS A 16 -9.01 -10.13 -3.80
C CYS A 16 -9.35 -9.71 -5.23
N THR A 17 -9.42 -10.65 -6.19
CA THR A 17 -9.77 -10.35 -7.58
C THR A 17 -11.22 -9.87 -7.65
N TRP A 18 -12.12 -10.55 -6.92
CA TRP A 18 -13.49 -10.12 -6.77
C TRP A 18 -13.61 -8.78 -6.04
N ALA A 19 -12.93 -8.61 -4.89
CA ALA A 19 -12.97 -7.39 -4.10
C ALA A 19 -12.59 -6.14 -4.92
N MET A 20 -11.47 -6.22 -5.66
CA MET A 20 -10.99 -5.11 -6.49
C MET A 20 -11.93 -4.83 -7.67
N ALA A 21 -12.46 -5.87 -8.31
CA ALA A 21 -13.42 -5.72 -9.40
C ALA A 21 -14.74 -5.10 -8.93
N TRP A 22 -15.23 -5.52 -7.76
CA TRP A 22 -16.45 -4.99 -7.16
C TRP A 22 -16.29 -3.53 -6.76
N ALA A 23 -15.22 -3.19 -6.03
CA ALA A 23 -14.93 -1.80 -5.68
C ALA A 23 -14.83 -0.91 -6.94
N GLY A 24 -14.23 -1.42 -8.02
CA GLY A 24 -14.14 -0.73 -9.31
C GLY A 24 -15.51 -0.45 -9.91
N LYS A 25 -16.40 -1.45 -9.91
CA LYS A 25 -17.78 -1.30 -10.37
C LYS A 25 -18.58 -0.30 -9.53
N LEU A 26 -18.36 -0.27 -8.23
CA LEU A 26 -19.03 0.70 -7.34
C LEU A 26 -18.58 2.13 -7.63
N LEU A 27 -17.28 2.35 -7.88
CA LEU A 27 -16.71 3.66 -8.23
C LEU A 27 -17.31 4.28 -9.51
N GLU A 28 -17.84 3.46 -10.43
CA GLU A 28 -18.53 3.95 -11.63
C GLU A 28 -19.85 4.66 -11.32
N SER A 29 -20.43 4.41 -10.15
CA SER A 29 -21.80 4.81 -9.81
C SER A 29 -21.94 5.60 -8.50
N ALA A 30 -20.93 5.57 -7.64
CA ALA A 30 -20.93 6.29 -6.36
C ALA A 30 -19.50 6.63 -5.91
N TYR A 31 -19.37 7.55 -4.95
CA TYR A 31 -18.10 7.72 -4.25
C TYR A 31 -17.86 6.52 -3.33
N VAL A 32 -16.70 5.88 -3.42
CA VAL A 32 -16.35 4.72 -2.58
C VAL A 32 -15.37 5.15 -1.50
N VAL A 33 -15.69 4.79 -0.26
CA VAL A 33 -14.78 4.83 0.88
C VAL A 33 -14.44 3.39 1.23
N ASP A 34 -13.18 3.01 1.04
CA ASP A 34 -12.70 1.67 1.34
C ASP A 34 -11.92 1.69 2.65
N LEU A 35 -12.34 0.92 3.65
CA LEU A 35 -11.67 0.87 4.94
C LEU A 35 -10.25 0.30 4.84
N ALA A 36 -9.98 -0.61 3.90
CA ALA A 36 -8.63 -1.12 3.62
C ALA A 36 -7.72 0.00 3.09
N TRP A 37 -8.27 0.85 2.22
CA TRP A 37 -7.58 2.04 1.73
C TRP A 37 -7.28 3.03 2.86
N LEU A 38 -8.25 3.31 3.74
CA LEU A 38 -8.06 4.22 4.87
C LEU A 38 -7.02 3.70 5.87
N ARG A 39 -6.97 2.39 6.11
CA ARG A 39 -5.93 1.74 6.93
C ARG A 39 -4.53 1.92 6.33
N SER A 40 -4.43 2.06 5.01
CA SER A 40 -3.15 2.29 4.32
C SER A 40 -2.66 3.74 4.40
N THR A 41 -3.51 4.72 4.74
CA THR A 41 -3.18 6.15 4.71
C THR A 41 -1.89 6.51 5.44
N PRO A 42 -1.65 6.07 6.69
CA PRO A 42 -0.41 6.43 7.37
C PRO A 42 0.84 5.84 6.69
N TRP A 43 0.70 4.70 6.01
CA TRP A 43 1.79 4.08 5.25
C TRP A 43 2.11 4.90 4.00
N ARG A 44 1.08 5.32 3.26
CA ARG A 44 1.23 6.18 2.08
C ARG A 44 1.88 7.52 2.44
N GLU A 45 1.38 8.18 3.48
CA GLU A 45 1.92 9.45 3.97
C GLU A 45 3.39 9.34 4.38
N ARG A 46 3.75 8.30 5.15
CA ARG A 46 5.13 8.13 5.64
C ARG A 46 6.08 7.65 4.55
N LEU A 47 5.61 6.84 3.61
CA LEU A 47 6.43 6.46 2.47
C LEU A 47 6.70 7.70 1.61
N ALA A 48 5.67 8.47 1.23
CA ALA A 48 5.84 9.71 0.47
C ALA A 48 6.79 10.69 1.19
N ALA A 49 6.56 10.96 2.47
CA ALA A 49 7.38 11.89 3.26
C ALA A 49 8.86 11.47 3.34
N SER A 50 9.15 10.16 3.22
CA SER A 50 10.53 9.67 3.25
C SER A 50 11.32 9.99 1.99
N PHE A 51 10.64 10.38 0.90
CA PHE A 51 11.21 10.76 -0.39
C PHE A 51 11.05 12.25 -0.75
N ASP A 52 10.48 13.09 0.13
CA ASP A 52 10.20 14.51 -0.17
C ASP A 52 11.45 15.40 -0.36
N MET A 53 12.63 14.96 0.08
CA MET A 53 13.87 15.71 -0.15
C MET A 53 14.33 15.56 -1.60
N PRO A 54 14.81 16.64 -2.27
CA PRO A 54 15.18 16.59 -3.69
C PRO A 54 16.16 15.45 -4.07
N GLY A 55 17.16 15.17 -3.21
CA GLY A 55 18.09 14.07 -3.45
C GLY A 55 17.48 12.67 -3.33
N ARG A 56 16.36 12.52 -2.62
CA ARG A 56 15.62 11.25 -2.49
C ARG A 56 14.55 11.09 -3.56
N LEU A 57 13.98 12.18 -4.07
CA LEU A 57 13.03 12.11 -5.17
C LEU A 57 13.60 11.39 -6.40
N ALA A 58 14.89 11.58 -6.70
CA ALA A 58 15.56 10.88 -7.79
C ALA A 58 15.60 9.35 -7.58
N ALA A 59 15.77 8.90 -6.33
CA ALA A 59 15.80 7.48 -5.99
C ALA A 59 14.47 6.75 -6.25
N LEU A 60 13.35 7.47 -6.35
CA LEU A 60 12.07 6.86 -6.73
C LEU A 60 12.10 6.26 -8.14
N GLY A 61 12.92 6.83 -9.03
CA GLY A 61 13.14 6.30 -10.39
C GLY A 61 14.06 5.07 -10.42
N GLU A 62 14.76 4.79 -9.33
CA GLU A 62 15.74 3.70 -9.19
C GLU A 62 15.22 2.55 -8.32
N LEU A 63 13.96 2.60 -7.89
CA LEU A 63 13.35 1.53 -7.12
C LEU A 63 13.45 0.21 -7.90
N ASP A 64 13.99 -0.82 -7.27
CA ASP A 64 14.22 -2.14 -7.86
C ASP A 64 13.41 -3.25 -7.17
N ALA A 65 12.90 -2.99 -5.95
CA ALA A 65 12.02 -3.91 -5.25
C ALA A 65 11.06 -3.22 -4.27
N VAL A 66 9.86 -3.78 -4.15
CA VAL A 66 8.86 -3.47 -3.12
C VAL A 66 8.37 -4.76 -2.48
N THR A 67 8.50 -4.86 -1.16
CA THR A 67 7.89 -5.92 -0.36
C THR A 67 6.86 -5.31 0.59
N VAL A 68 5.60 -5.71 0.46
CA VAL A 68 4.53 -5.32 1.39
C VAL A 68 4.15 -6.51 2.26
N ARG A 69 4.25 -6.32 3.58
CA ARG A 69 3.84 -7.31 4.59
C ARG A 69 2.47 -6.95 5.10
N HIS A 70 1.57 -7.91 5.22
CA HIS A 70 0.19 -7.67 5.64
C HIS A 70 -0.33 -8.79 6.55
N ARG A 71 -1.36 -8.50 7.35
CA ARG A 71 -2.05 -9.53 8.13
C ARG A 71 -2.67 -10.56 7.19
N VAL A 72 -2.76 -11.82 7.61
CA VAL A 72 -3.66 -12.80 6.96
C VAL A 72 -5.08 -12.21 6.89
N GLY A 73 -5.68 -12.25 5.69
CA GLY A 73 -6.97 -11.60 5.39
C GLY A 73 -6.86 -10.14 4.93
N SER A 74 -5.72 -9.47 5.09
CA SER A 74 -5.56 -8.06 4.67
C SER A 74 -4.80 -7.89 3.35
N ARG A 75 -5.07 -8.78 2.39
CA ARG A 75 -4.40 -8.78 1.09
C ARG A 75 -4.82 -7.57 0.23
N ALA A 76 -6.08 -7.14 0.33
CA ALA A 76 -6.58 -5.99 -0.41
C ALA A 76 -5.84 -4.71 -0.01
N SER A 77 -5.61 -4.50 1.29
CA SER A 77 -4.74 -3.42 1.80
C SER A 77 -3.35 -3.42 1.12
N ALA A 78 -2.75 -4.60 0.95
CA ALA A 78 -1.42 -4.74 0.36
C ALA A 78 -1.41 -4.44 -1.14
N MET A 79 -2.39 -4.97 -1.87
CA MET A 79 -2.57 -4.69 -3.31
C MET A 79 -2.85 -3.22 -3.57
N LEU A 80 -3.68 -2.57 -2.75
CA LEU A 80 -3.97 -1.14 -2.87
C LEU A 80 -2.73 -0.28 -2.63
N LEU A 81 -1.85 -0.65 -1.68
CA LEU A 81 -0.60 0.09 -1.46
C LEU A 81 0.35 -0.02 -2.65
N VAL A 82 0.53 -1.22 -3.23
CA VAL A 82 1.34 -1.39 -4.44
C VAL A 82 0.70 -0.68 -5.63
N GLY A 83 -0.62 -0.81 -5.79
CA GLY A 83 -1.36 -0.12 -6.84
C GLY A 83 -1.23 1.39 -6.74
N TRP A 84 -1.22 1.95 -5.53
CA TRP A 84 -0.92 3.35 -5.30
C TRP A 84 0.49 3.72 -5.76
N LEU A 85 1.54 2.99 -5.34
CA LEU A 85 2.91 3.22 -5.80
C LEU A 85 3.01 3.20 -7.33
N ALA A 86 2.47 2.15 -7.96
CA ALA A 86 2.44 2.00 -9.40
C ALA A 86 1.74 3.17 -10.10
N SER A 87 0.60 3.64 -9.56
CA SER A 87 -0.14 4.78 -10.13
C SER A 87 0.63 6.11 -10.00
N ARG A 88 1.41 6.28 -8.92
CA ARG A 88 2.17 7.52 -8.65
C ARG A 88 3.50 7.56 -9.40
N LEU A 89 4.10 6.41 -9.63
CA LEU A 89 5.41 6.25 -10.27
C LEU A 89 5.31 5.77 -11.73
N HIS A 90 4.09 5.66 -12.25
CA HIS A 90 3.80 5.24 -13.63
C HIS A 90 4.40 3.87 -13.97
N TRP A 91 4.27 2.92 -13.05
CA TRP A 91 4.67 1.54 -13.31
C TRP A 91 3.62 0.82 -14.15
N ASP A 92 4.10 -0.05 -15.04
CA ASP A 92 3.27 -1.04 -15.72
C ASP A 92 3.33 -2.35 -14.94
N VAL A 93 2.25 -2.69 -14.24
CA VAL A 93 2.19 -3.86 -13.36
C VAL A 93 1.53 -5.05 -14.05
N THR A 94 1.99 -6.24 -13.70
CA THR A 94 1.41 -7.51 -14.17
C THR A 94 0.83 -8.32 -13.02
N SER A 95 0.00 -9.31 -13.33
CA SER A 95 -0.63 -10.19 -12.35
C SER A 95 0.43 -10.87 -11.47
N LEU A 96 0.27 -10.79 -10.16
CA LEU A 96 1.13 -11.49 -9.23
C LEU A 96 0.83 -12.99 -9.28
N SER A 97 1.84 -13.81 -9.05
CA SER A 97 1.73 -15.26 -8.96
C SER A 97 1.90 -15.73 -7.51
N ALA A 98 1.25 -16.83 -7.16
CA ALA A 98 1.44 -17.46 -5.85
C ALA A 98 2.90 -17.87 -5.64
N MET A 99 3.41 -17.59 -4.44
CA MET A 99 4.67 -18.14 -3.94
C MET A 99 4.37 -19.36 -3.04
N ASN A 100 5.42 -20.02 -2.57
CA ASN A 100 5.28 -20.99 -1.48
C ASN A 100 4.65 -20.31 -0.25
N GLY A 101 3.60 -20.91 0.31
CA GLY A 101 2.83 -20.35 1.42
C GLY A 101 1.71 -19.41 0.94
N ALA A 102 1.43 -18.35 1.69
CA ALA A 102 0.33 -17.40 1.42
C ALA A 102 0.78 -16.11 0.70
N GLY A 103 2.04 -16.04 0.27
CA GLY A 103 2.63 -14.87 -0.39
C GLY A 103 2.38 -14.81 -1.89
N LEU A 104 2.51 -13.61 -2.47
CA LEU A 104 2.41 -13.35 -3.90
C LEU A 104 3.67 -12.65 -4.40
N ARG A 105 4.08 -12.89 -5.65
CA ARG A 105 5.21 -12.22 -6.30
C ARG A 105 4.96 -11.98 -7.76
N GLY A 106 5.51 -10.89 -8.27
CA GLY A 106 5.56 -10.56 -9.68
C GLY A 106 6.54 -9.43 -9.91
N ALA A 107 6.38 -8.75 -11.04
CA ALA A 107 7.20 -7.62 -11.40
C ALA A 107 6.33 -6.50 -12.00
N ALA A 108 6.86 -5.29 -11.93
CA ALA A 108 6.36 -4.13 -12.62
C ALA A 108 7.48 -3.53 -13.46
N THR A 109 7.13 -2.87 -14.57
CA THR A 109 8.10 -2.11 -15.38
C THR A 109 8.01 -0.64 -15.02
N ALA A 110 9.13 -0.06 -14.59
CA ALA A 110 9.30 1.37 -14.34
C ALA A 110 10.24 2.00 -15.37
N ALA A 111 10.31 3.33 -15.40
CA ALA A 111 11.24 4.04 -16.28
C ALA A 111 12.72 3.66 -16.05
N GLY A 112 13.08 3.33 -14.80
CA GLY A 112 14.44 2.91 -14.43
C GLY A 112 14.74 1.42 -14.56
N GLY A 113 13.75 0.59 -14.93
CA GLY A 113 13.91 -0.85 -15.07
C GLY A 113 12.78 -1.65 -14.43
N GLU A 114 13.03 -2.95 -14.25
CA GLU A 114 12.10 -3.85 -13.57
C GLU A 114 12.08 -3.58 -12.06
N VAL A 115 10.88 -3.58 -11.49
CA VAL A 115 10.64 -3.49 -10.04
C VAL A 115 10.03 -4.80 -9.59
N GLU A 116 10.73 -5.50 -8.72
CA GLU A 116 10.20 -6.70 -8.11
C GLU A 116 9.10 -6.37 -7.10
N VAL A 117 7.95 -7.05 -7.17
CA VAL A 117 6.84 -6.86 -6.23
C VAL A 117 6.63 -8.15 -5.44
N ARG A 118 6.61 -8.04 -4.10
CA ARG A 118 6.29 -9.14 -3.19
C ARG A 118 5.22 -8.74 -2.18
N LEU A 119 4.25 -9.62 -1.97
CA LEU A 119 3.29 -9.54 -0.87
C LEU A 119 3.52 -10.71 0.07
N GLU A 120 3.74 -10.42 1.36
CA GLU A 120 4.06 -11.41 2.38
C GLU A 120 3.05 -11.36 3.52
N SER A 121 2.55 -12.53 3.91
CA SER A 121 1.71 -12.64 5.11
C SER A 121 2.57 -12.50 6.37
N SER A 122 2.04 -11.76 7.34
CA SER A 122 2.64 -11.52 8.65
C SER A 122 1.63 -11.88 9.73
N ASP A 123 2.11 -12.53 10.78
CA ASP A 123 1.32 -12.83 11.97
C ASP A 123 1.20 -11.56 12.82
N GLN A 124 0.00 -11.00 12.87
CA GLN A 124 -0.35 -9.85 13.70
C GLN A 124 -1.84 -9.83 14.01
N ASP A 125 -2.20 -9.29 15.17
CA ASP A 125 -3.60 -9.24 15.60
C ASP A 125 -4.41 -8.16 14.89
N VAL A 126 -3.75 -7.07 14.49
CA VAL A 126 -4.41 -5.87 13.97
C VAL A 126 -4.56 -5.94 12.43
N PRO A 127 -5.75 -5.69 11.86
CA PRO A 127 -5.96 -5.67 10.41
C PRO A 127 -5.05 -4.70 9.64
N GLY A 128 -4.91 -4.97 8.35
CA GLY A 128 -4.17 -4.15 7.39
C GLY A 128 -2.70 -4.54 7.27
N LEU A 129 -1.90 -3.51 6.97
CA LEU A 129 -0.47 -3.66 6.69
C LEU A 129 0.35 -3.90 7.97
N ALA A 130 1.36 -4.75 7.86
CA ALA A 130 2.39 -4.99 8.87
C ALA A 130 3.68 -4.23 8.54
N GLY A 131 3.96 -4.02 7.26
CA GLY A 131 5.15 -3.30 6.82
C GLY A 131 5.19 -3.04 5.32
N VAL A 132 6.03 -2.11 4.90
CA VAL A 132 6.46 -1.92 3.51
C VAL A 132 7.96 -1.71 3.47
N THR A 133 8.65 -2.41 2.58
CA THR A 133 10.07 -2.17 2.28
C THR A 133 10.21 -1.81 0.83
N VAL A 134 10.92 -0.74 0.54
CA VAL A 134 11.34 -0.36 -0.81
C VAL A 134 12.86 -0.38 -0.86
N SER A 135 13.41 -0.88 -1.97
CA SER A 135 14.85 -0.93 -2.23
C SER A 135 15.18 -0.21 -3.53
N TRP A 136 16.38 0.36 -3.60
CA TRP A 136 16.91 1.01 -4.79
C TRP A 136 18.43 0.92 -4.83
N GLY A 137 19.00 0.99 -6.02
CA GLY A 137 20.45 1.04 -6.23
C GLY A 137 21.20 -0.15 -5.62
N GLY A 138 20.53 -1.29 -5.39
CA GLY A 138 21.11 -2.53 -4.86
C GLY A 138 21.51 -2.53 -3.37
N GLU A 139 21.95 -1.41 -2.81
CA GLU A 139 22.43 -1.33 -1.42
C GLU A 139 21.51 -0.52 -0.49
N HIS A 140 20.57 0.24 -1.05
CA HIS A 140 19.69 1.08 -0.28
C HIS A 140 18.35 0.42 -0.07
N SER A 141 17.83 0.53 1.16
CA SER A 141 16.44 0.18 1.43
C SER A 141 15.86 1.02 2.55
N LEU A 142 14.56 1.21 2.48
CA LEU A 142 13.74 1.82 3.51
C LEU A 142 12.62 0.86 3.86
N SER A 143 12.58 0.43 5.11
CA SER A 143 11.49 -0.34 5.70
C SER A 143 10.70 0.54 6.65
N LEU A 144 9.38 0.55 6.48
CA LEU A 144 8.42 1.03 7.47
C LEU A 144 7.73 -0.22 8.01
N ASP A 145 7.79 -0.45 9.31
CA ASP A 145 7.17 -1.59 9.95
C ASP A 145 6.28 -1.14 11.10
N ARG A 146 5.18 -1.85 11.33
CA ARG A 146 4.29 -1.56 12.44
C ARG A 146 5.04 -1.77 13.75
N GLY A 147 4.91 -0.83 14.68
CA GLY A 147 5.55 -0.90 15.98
C GLY A 147 4.69 -0.30 17.09
N ARG A 148 5.12 -0.47 18.34
CA ARG A 148 4.44 0.14 19.48
C ARG A 148 4.53 1.67 19.38
N GLY A 149 3.38 2.34 19.33
CA GLY A 149 3.31 3.80 19.28
C GLY A 149 3.52 4.43 17.89
N GLY A 150 3.49 3.66 16.82
CA GLY A 150 3.55 4.19 15.44
C GLY A 150 4.21 3.24 14.45
N LEU A 151 4.91 3.82 13.48
CA LEU A 151 5.74 3.05 12.54
C LEU A 151 7.20 3.11 12.97
N ARG A 152 7.90 1.98 12.91
CA ARG A 152 9.35 1.92 13.02
C ARG A 152 9.93 2.00 11.62
N ALA A 153 10.73 3.02 11.37
CA ALA A 153 11.49 3.14 10.14
C ALA A 153 12.88 2.52 10.32
N ARG A 154 13.36 1.83 9.28
CA ARG A 154 14.71 1.29 9.17
C ARG A 154 15.22 1.63 7.78
N GLU A 155 16.37 2.31 7.72
CA GLU A 155 17.05 2.61 6.48
C GLU A 155 18.41 1.91 6.46
N ARG A 156 18.72 1.25 5.35
CA ARG A 156 20.01 0.61 5.09
C ARG A 156 20.66 1.28 3.90
N SER A 157 21.98 1.41 3.97
CA SER A 157 22.85 1.92 2.90
C SER A 157 24.27 1.37 3.09
N GLY A 158 25.18 1.65 2.16
CA GLY A 158 26.61 1.36 2.33
C GLY A 158 27.25 2.00 3.57
N ALA A 159 26.66 3.07 4.12
CA ALA A 159 27.11 3.71 5.36
C ALA A 159 26.63 3.01 6.64
N GLY A 160 25.80 1.97 6.52
CA GLY A 160 25.24 1.20 7.63
C GLY A 160 23.70 1.28 7.73
N GLU A 161 23.19 0.81 8.87
CA GLU A 161 21.75 0.75 9.15
C GLU A 161 21.37 1.78 10.23
N ARG A 162 20.26 2.49 9.99
CA ARG A 162 19.66 3.46 10.92
C ARG A 162 18.21 3.07 11.17
N ALA A 163 17.74 3.20 12.41
CA ALA A 163 16.35 2.96 12.75
C ALA A 163 15.81 4.05 13.68
N TRP A 164 14.56 4.46 13.47
CA TRP A 164 13.89 5.47 14.29
C TRP A 164 12.38 5.20 14.39
N GLN A 165 11.76 5.73 15.44
CA GLN A 165 10.32 5.63 15.63
C GLN A 165 9.63 6.86 15.04
N ILE A 166 8.59 6.64 14.22
CA ILE A 166 7.71 7.67 13.70
C ILE A 166 6.44 7.68 14.55
N LEU A 167 6.34 8.66 15.44
CA LEU A 167 5.20 8.83 16.34
C LEU A 167 3.93 9.25 15.59
N GLY A 168 2.77 8.82 16.09
CA GLY A 168 1.46 9.21 15.54
C GLY A 168 1.13 8.65 14.16
N ALA A 169 1.98 7.77 13.61
CA ALA A 169 1.82 7.17 12.28
C ALA A 169 1.03 5.85 12.27
N SER A 170 0.61 5.31 13.43
CA SER A 170 -0.30 4.16 13.47
C SER A 170 -1.60 4.65 14.09
N ARG A 171 -2.61 4.89 13.25
CA ARG A 171 -3.96 5.15 13.74
C ARG A 171 -4.59 3.77 13.98
N GLY A 172 -4.93 3.46 15.22
CA GLY A 172 -5.79 2.30 15.52
C GLY A 172 -7.18 2.46 14.91
N GLU A 173 -8.03 1.43 15.00
CA GLU A 173 -9.34 1.39 14.32
C GLU A 173 -10.23 2.62 14.58
N GLY A 174 -10.28 3.12 15.83
CA GLY A 174 -11.04 4.33 16.15
C GLY A 174 -10.56 5.58 15.41
N GLY A 175 -9.25 5.68 15.14
CA GLY A 175 -8.67 6.78 14.34
C GLY A 175 -8.91 6.64 12.84
N ILE A 176 -9.13 5.41 12.36
CA ILE A 176 -9.50 5.11 10.97
C ILE A 176 -10.97 5.43 10.73
N LEU A 177 -11.86 5.07 11.66
CA LEU A 177 -13.28 5.42 11.57
C LEU A 177 -13.51 6.93 11.60
N GLY A 178 -12.82 7.66 12.48
CA GLY A 178 -12.86 9.12 12.52
C GLY A 178 -12.30 9.77 11.24
N GLU A 179 -11.25 9.21 10.65
CA GLU A 179 -10.75 9.65 9.34
C GLU A 179 -11.70 9.25 8.20
N GLY A 180 -12.37 8.10 8.29
CA GLY A 180 -13.37 7.68 7.31
C GLY A 180 -14.56 8.62 7.23
N VAL A 181 -15.01 9.17 8.36
CA VAL A 181 -16.01 10.25 8.37
C VAL A 181 -15.47 11.53 7.71
N ARG A 182 -14.20 11.88 7.93
CA ARG A 182 -13.57 13.03 7.27
C ARG A 182 -13.40 12.81 5.76
N GLN A 183 -12.98 11.62 5.33
CA GLN A 183 -12.77 11.26 3.93
C GLN A 183 -14.09 11.01 3.19
N ALA A 184 -15.17 10.65 3.90
CA ALA A 184 -16.52 10.71 3.34
C ALA A 184 -16.91 12.14 2.91
N LEU A 185 -16.29 13.16 3.52
CA LEU A 185 -16.46 14.58 3.20
C LEU A 185 -15.36 15.12 2.26
N LEU A 186 -14.21 14.45 2.15
CA LEU A 186 -13.05 14.84 1.35
C LEU A 186 -12.65 13.69 0.42
N ARG A 187 -12.97 13.84 -0.86
CA ARG A 187 -12.72 12.80 -1.88
C ARG A 187 -11.21 12.58 -2.05
N ASP A 188 -10.70 11.36 -1.82
CA ASP A 188 -9.30 11.01 -2.12
C ASP A 188 -9.19 10.65 -3.63
N PRO A 189 -8.61 11.52 -4.48
CA PRO A 189 -8.51 11.27 -5.91
C PRO A 189 -7.53 10.14 -6.26
N THR A 190 -6.74 9.65 -5.29
CA THR A 190 -5.71 8.64 -5.51
C THR A 190 -6.23 7.20 -5.34
N TYR A 191 -7.43 7.01 -4.78
CA TYR A 191 -8.02 5.67 -4.61
C TYR A 191 -8.34 5.00 -5.95
N GLY A 192 -9.03 5.68 -6.87
CA GLY A 192 -9.41 5.11 -8.18
C GLY A 192 -8.21 4.64 -9.01
N PRO A 193 -7.17 5.47 -9.21
CA PRO A 193 -5.93 5.04 -9.88
C PRO A 193 -5.22 3.88 -9.17
N ALA A 194 -5.16 3.91 -7.84
CA ALA A 194 -4.56 2.81 -7.06
C ALA A 194 -5.34 1.50 -7.23
N LEU A 195 -6.66 1.56 -7.19
CA LEU A 195 -7.55 0.42 -7.40
C LEU A 195 -7.40 -0.16 -8.81
N GLN A 196 -7.28 0.69 -9.83
CA GLN A 196 -7.08 0.22 -11.19
C GLN A 196 -5.76 -0.57 -11.35
N GLN A 197 -4.68 -0.11 -10.72
CA GLN A 197 -3.42 -0.85 -10.70
C GLN A 197 -3.51 -2.11 -9.85
N ALA A 198 -4.22 -2.06 -8.71
CA ALA A 198 -4.47 -3.21 -7.86
C ALA A 198 -5.22 -4.34 -8.60
N ARG A 199 -6.19 -4.00 -9.46
CA ARG A 199 -6.88 -4.97 -10.33
C ARG A 199 -5.94 -5.70 -11.29
N ASN A 200 -4.92 -5.00 -11.81
CA ASN A 200 -3.93 -5.59 -12.72
C ASN A 200 -2.94 -6.51 -11.98
N LEU A 201 -2.75 -6.31 -10.67
CA LEU A 201 -1.90 -7.14 -9.80
C LEU A 201 -2.59 -8.43 -9.36
N CYS A 202 -3.92 -8.52 -9.46
CA CYS A 202 -4.67 -9.69 -9.03
C CYS A 202 -4.28 -10.94 -9.85
N PRO A 203 -4.07 -12.10 -9.21
CA PRO A 203 -3.83 -13.38 -9.88
C PRO A 203 -5.06 -13.89 -10.65
#